data_AF-A0A143G5Q4-F1
#
_entry.id   AF-A0A143G5Q4-F1
#
_cell.length_a   1.000
_cell.length_b   1.000
_cell.length_c   1.000
_cell.angle_alpha   90.00
_cell.angle_beta   90.00
_cell.angle_gamma   90.00
#
_symmetry.space_group_name_H-M   'P 1'
#
loop_
_entity.id
_entity.type
_entity.pdbx_description
1 polymer ?
#
loop_
_entity_poly.entity_id
_entity_poly.type
_entity_poly.pdbx_seq_one_letter_code
_entity_poly.pdbx_strand_id
1 'polypeptide(L)'
;MKLKTLTTAVLLSLPTAGAFAAALDRSGQSISAFLQPDNYFEAGISILDPTVEGVESGNSVTKRPISDMADDYYFPSAALKLQIHDKVSFGLLYDQPFGASAAYSGDNVFVSNPGTDTVLPASSVNNLVQKRIQDHLATDLGKQQLAGLIGSGLSQADAISKISQAIVASPAVQGLQAGLAAANTYLGEGNTNVEVDTQNLSLIFGYQPTENFNIYGGGVYQTVKGHVSLRGQAYSLFNGYDAGIEETGGTGWLAGAAFQIPDIALKVSATYRSEIDHDVDATESLSVMNFPGLTAVLGGIGVTPAQLQSLTQPGKTKITTPQSVNLDFQTGIMANTVAFANVRWVDWSNFSIQPYQFGKVSEAIGNLVGRPNGFNLVEYSDDQISATVGVGRKFNDLWAGNVSVGYDSGAGNPISTLGPTEGFWNVGLGLQYSPTPATFIAGGVKYFMLGDADAQTGAQAGGNQYVASFEDNDAWAYGLKMGYKF
;
A
#
# COMPACT_ATOMS: atom_id res chain seq x y z
N MET A 1 6.73 7.58 55.50
CA MET A 1 7.71 6.65 54.88
C MET A 1 7.81 7.00 53.41
N LYS A 2 9.04 7.12 52.89
CA LYS A 2 9.43 7.93 51.72
C LYS A 2 8.85 7.42 50.40
N LEU A 3 8.11 8.27 49.68
CA LEU A 3 7.66 8.10 48.27
C LEU A 3 8.80 8.18 47.23
N LYS A 4 10.08 8.19 47.65
CA LYS A 4 11.26 8.33 46.77
C LYS A 4 11.60 7.09 45.94
N THR A 5 10.80 6.02 46.02
CA THR A 5 11.08 4.74 45.33
C THR A 5 10.13 4.47 44.15
N LEU A 6 9.20 5.38 43.84
CA LEU A 6 8.34 5.27 42.66
C LEU A 6 8.97 5.88 41.38
N THR A 7 10.16 6.48 41.48
CA THR A 7 10.90 7.06 40.36
C THR A 7 11.42 6.04 39.35
N THR A 8 11.38 4.74 39.65
CA THR A 8 11.55 3.68 38.64
C THR A 8 10.20 3.43 37.96
N ALA A 9 9.59 4.47 37.40
CA ALA A 9 8.38 4.36 36.63
C ALA A 9 8.61 3.37 35.47
N VAL A 10 7.68 2.44 35.33
CA VAL A 10 7.63 1.42 34.29
C VAL A 10 7.60 2.14 32.92
N LEU A 11 8.77 2.27 32.30
CA LEU A 11 8.89 2.59 30.88
C LEU A 11 9.13 1.28 30.17
N LEU A 12 8.03 0.62 29.84
CA LEU A 12 8.03 -0.58 29.04
C LEU A 12 8.25 -0.16 27.58
N SER A 13 9.51 -0.13 27.15
CA SER A 13 9.90 -0.04 25.75
C SER A 13 9.77 -1.41 25.11
N LEU A 14 8.54 -1.89 24.97
CA LEU A 14 8.28 -3.19 24.36
C LEU A 14 8.37 -3.09 22.84
N PRO A 15 8.73 -4.18 22.15
CA PRO A 15 8.73 -4.19 20.70
C PRO A 15 7.30 -3.96 20.18
N THR A 16 7.08 -2.81 19.56
CA THR A 16 5.86 -2.46 18.84
C THR A 16 6.00 -2.88 17.39
N ALA A 17 6.34 -4.15 17.12
CA ALA A 17 6.23 -4.66 15.76
C ALA A 17 4.77 -4.45 15.33
N GLY A 18 4.55 -3.67 14.27
CA GLY A 18 3.25 -3.48 13.66
C GLY A 18 3.26 -4.14 12.29
N ALA A 19 2.20 -4.86 11.95
CA ALA A 19 1.63 -4.69 10.63
C ALA A 19 0.65 -3.52 10.79
N PHE A 20 0.57 -2.62 9.83
CA PHE A 20 -0.41 -1.53 9.77
C PHE A 20 -1.06 -1.59 8.37
N ALA A 21 -2.28 -1.07 8.22
CA ALA A 21 -3.02 -1.08 6.96
C ALA A 21 -2.33 -0.40 5.77
N ALA A 22 -2.99 -0.51 4.61
CA ALA A 22 -2.46 -0.35 3.26
C ALA A 22 -1.48 -1.47 2.82
N ALA A 23 -1.24 -2.47 3.68
CA ALA A 23 -0.19 -3.49 3.51
C ALA A 23 1.22 -2.92 3.30
N LEU A 24 1.39 -1.62 3.57
CA LEU A 24 2.63 -0.88 3.41
C LEU A 24 3.20 -0.43 4.76
N ASP A 25 2.40 -0.04 5.75
CA ASP A 25 2.94 0.50 7.00
C ASP A 25 3.49 -0.59 7.95
N ARG A 26 4.72 -0.40 8.44
CA ARG A 26 5.51 -1.40 9.18
C ARG A 26 5.92 -0.91 10.58
N SER A 27 6.54 0.26 10.70
CA SER A 27 7.26 0.62 11.94
C SER A 27 6.43 1.26 13.04
N GLY A 28 5.26 1.84 12.73
CA GLY A 28 4.51 2.65 13.71
C GLY A 28 5.10 4.05 13.93
N GLN A 29 6.36 4.26 13.51
CA GLN A 29 7.18 5.45 13.73
C GLN A 29 7.11 5.98 15.18
N SER A 30 7.35 5.13 16.18
CA SER A 30 7.24 5.52 17.59
C SER A 30 8.26 6.59 18.00
N ILE A 31 7.85 7.55 18.83
CA ILE A 31 8.73 8.56 19.46
C ILE A 31 9.19 8.16 20.87
N SER A 32 8.76 6.98 21.36
CA SER A 32 8.91 6.56 22.76
C SER A 32 10.36 6.50 23.25
N ALA A 33 11.31 6.13 22.37
CA ALA A 33 12.74 6.11 22.67
C ALA A 33 13.28 7.53 22.96
N PHE A 34 12.82 8.54 22.21
CA PHE A 34 13.22 9.94 22.42
C PHE A 34 12.64 10.53 23.70
N LEU A 35 11.55 9.97 24.22
CA LEU A 35 10.90 10.41 25.47
C LEU A 35 11.36 9.64 26.71
N GLN A 36 12.40 8.81 26.59
CA GLN A 36 13.06 8.21 27.74
C GLN A 36 13.82 9.27 28.55
N PRO A 37 13.95 9.10 29.89
CA PRO A 37 14.77 9.99 30.70
C PRO A 37 16.26 9.86 30.33
N ASP A 38 17.03 10.92 30.59
CA ASP A 38 18.50 10.95 30.45
C ASP A 38 19.01 10.51 29.07
N ASN A 39 20.18 9.83 29.00
CA ASN A 39 20.63 9.23 27.75
C ASN A 39 20.06 7.82 27.62
N TYR A 40 19.69 7.51 26.38
CA TYR A 40 19.02 6.26 26.07
C TYR A 40 19.45 5.75 24.71
N PHE A 41 19.69 4.46 24.62
CA PHE A 41 19.91 3.76 23.37
C PHE A 41 19.01 2.54 23.32
N GLU A 42 18.43 2.28 22.15
CA GLU A 42 17.83 0.99 21.84
C GLU A 42 18.14 0.56 20.40
N ALA A 43 18.19 -0.75 20.19
CA ALA A 43 18.22 -1.36 18.88
C ALA A 43 17.34 -2.60 18.90
N GLY A 44 16.71 -2.90 17.77
CA GLY A 44 15.84 -4.06 17.66
C GLY A 44 15.68 -4.53 16.23
N ILE A 45 15.11 -5.72 16.11
CA ILE A 45 14.69 -6.33 14.87
C ILE A 45 13.26 -6.83 15.04
N SER A 46 12.44 -6.60 14.03
CA SER A 46 11.12 -7.19 13.94
C SER A 46 11.05 -8.08 12.71
N ILE A 47 10.28 -9.17 12.82
CA ILE A 47 9.97 -10.10 11.76
C ILE A 47 8.45 -10.14 11.64
N LEU A 48 7.93 -10.08 10.42
CA LEU A 48 6.52 -10.28 10.09
C LEU A 48 6.44 -11.46 9.12
N ASP A 49 5.66 -12.47 9.50
CA ASP A 49 5.39 -13.72 8.79
C ASP A 49 3.88 -13.75 8.49
N PRO A 50 3.45 -13.12 7.39
CA PRO A 50 2.06 -13.09 6.97
C PRO A 50 1.70 -14.30 6.09
N THR A 51 0.48 -14.79 6.23
CA THR A 51 -0.12 -15.73 5.28
C THR A 51 -1.34 -15.06 4.64
N VAL A 52 -1.24 -14.80 3.32
CA VAL A 52 -2.27 -14.10 2.55
C VAL A 52 -2.68 -14.96 1.37
N GLU A 53 -3.73 -15.74 1.57
CA GLU A 53 -4.35 -16.61 0.56
C GLU A 53 -5.71 -16.03 0.12
N GLY A 54 -6.18 -16.48 -1.04
CA GLY A 54 -7.45 -15.99 -1.54
C GLY A 54 -8.03 -16.84 -2.65
N VAL A 55 -9.01 -16.27 -3.34
CA VAL A 55 -9.66 -16.88 -4.49
C VAL A 55 -9.97 -15.82 -5.53
N GLU A 56 -9.80 -16.15 -6.80
CA GLU A 56 -10.29 -15.32 -7.88
C GLU A 56 -11.81 -15.10 -7.74
N SER A 57 -12.24 -13.85 -7.83
CA SER A 57 -13.62 -13.47 -7.51
C SER A 57 -14.08 -12.30 -8.39
N GLY A 58 -15.26 -11.76 -8.11
CA GLY A 58 -15.83 -10.64 -8.85
C GLY A 58 -15.86 -10.87 -10.37
N ASN A 59 -15.13 -10.04 -11.11
CA ASN A 59 -15.04 -10.04 -12.57
C ASN A 59 -14.18 -11.17 -13.15
N SER A 60 -13.43 -11.91 -12.33
CA SER A 60 -12.70 -13.10 -12.80
C SER A 60 -13.67 -14.26 -13.08
N VAL A 61 -13.48 -14.93 -14.22
CA VAL A 61 -14.35 -16.03 -14.69
C VAL A 61 -13.92 -17.39 -14.13
N THR A 62 -12.62 -17.57 -13.86
CA THR A 62 -12.02 -18.88 -13.58
C THR A 62 -12.18 -19.33 -12.13
N LYS A 63 -12.41 -18.41 -11.18
CA LYS A 63 -12.69 -18.68 -9.75
C LYS A 63 -11.69 -19.64 -9.09
N ARG A 64 -10.41 -19.57 -9.48
CA ARG A 64 -9.33 -20.44 -9.00
C ARG A 64 -8.79 -19.98 -7.65
N PRO A 65 -8.29 -20.90 -6.82
CA PRO A 65 -7.60 -20.54 -5.58
C PRO A 65 -6.30 -19.77 -5.87
N ILE A 66 -5.95 -18.89 -4.96
CA ILE A 66 -4.71 -18.13 -4.91
C ILE A 66 -3.98 -18.59 -3.66
N SER A 67 -2.80 -19.19 -3.86
CA SER A 67 -1.92 -19.58 -2.75
C SER A 67 -1.34 -18.36 -2.05
N ASP A 68 -0.70 -18.59 -0.91
CA ASP A 68 -0.01 -17.55 -0.16
C ASP A 68 0.88 -16.70 -1.08
N MET A 69 0.57 -15.41 -1.09
CA MET A 69 1.23 -14.41 -1.94
C MET A 69 2.15 -13.48 -1.15
N ALA A 70 2.14 -13.53 0.18
CA ALA A 70 2.92 -12.61 0.99
C ALA A 70 4.26 -13.24 1.37
N ASP A 71 5.34 -12.45 1.29
CA ASP A 71 6.66 -12.89 1.75
C ASP A 71 6.92 -12.45 3.20
N ASP A 72 7.85 -13.12 3.86
CA ASP A 72 8.37 -12.71 5.17
C ASP A 72 9.18 -11.41 5.08
N TYR A 73 9.02 -10.55 6.09
CA TYR A 73 9.82 -9.33 6.23
C TYR A 73 10.61 -9.33 7.51
N TYR A 74 11.80 -8.75 7.46
CA TYR A 74 12.55 -8.38 8.65
C TYR A 74 13.01 -6.93 8.52
N PHE A 75 12.83 -6.16 9.59
CA PHE A 75 13.21 -4.75 9.59
C PHE A 75 13.93 -4.38 10.89
N PRO A 76 15.16 -3.84 10.80
CA PRO A 76 15.89 -3.33 11.95
C PRO A 76 15.38 -1.94 12.35
N SER A 77 15.57 -1.60 13.62
CA SER A 77 15.34 -0.28 14.18
C SER A 77 16.43 0.08 15.16
N ALA A 78 16.74 1.36 15.27
CA ALA A 78 17.68 1.87 16.27
C ALA A 78 17.27 3.27 16.71
N ALA A 79 17.50 3.59 17.98
CA ALA A 79 17.32 4.92 18.50
C ALA A 79 18.41 5.28 19.49
N LEU A 80 18.87 6.53 19.41
CA LEU A 80 19.79 7.16 20.35
C LEU A 80 19.17 8.48 20.81
N LYS A 81 19.14 8.69 22.12
CA LYS A 81 18.79 9.94 22.76
C LYS A 81 19.95 10.37 23.65
N LEU A 82 20.35 11.63 23.52
CA LEU A 82 21.34 12.28 24.36
C LEU A 82 20.71 13.48 25.07
N GLN A 83 20.88 13.56 26.38
CA GLN A 83 20.53 14.73 27.17
C GLN A 83 21.72 15.71 27.17
N ILE A 84 21.81 16.54 26.13
CA ILE A 84 22.96 17.44 25.92
C ILE A 84 23.03 18.53 27.00
N HIS A 85 21.88 18.97 27.51
CA HIS A 85 21.77 19.90 28.63
C HIS A 85 20.52 19.59 29.48
N ASP A 86 20.40 20.14 30.68
CA ASP A 86 19.30 19.90 31.64
C ASP A 86 17.90 20.06 31.03
N LYS A 87 17.78 20.88 29.98
CA LYS A 87 16.52 21.15 29.28
C LYS A 87 16.55 20.84 27.79
N VAL A 88 17.67 20.36 27.25
CA VAL A 88 17.83 20.16 25.80
C VAL A 88 18.26 18.73 25.52
N SER A 89 17.51 18.06 24.67
CA SER A 89 17.77 16.69 24.23
C SER A 89 18.00 16.65 22.72
N PHE A 90 18.81 15.70 22.28
CA PHE A 90 19.02 15.36 20.88
C PHE A 90 18.72 13.89 20.65
N GLY A 91 18.14 13.56 19.49
CA GLY A 91 17.69 12.23 19.14
C GLY A 91 18.05 11.85 17.70
N LEU A 92 18.43 10.59 17.51
CA LEU A 92 18.55 9.92 16.22
C LEU A 92 17.70 8.67 16.25
N LEU A 93 16.70 8.59 15.37
CA LEU A 93 15.84 7.41 15.23
C LEU A 93 15.97 6.89 13.80
N TYR A 94 16.25 5.59 13.67
CA TYR A 94 16.26 4.85 12.42
C TYR A 94 15.18 3.77 12.44
N ASP A 95 14.40 3.71 11.37
CA ASP A 95 13.36 2.72 11.15
C ASP A 95 13.04 2.53 9.65
N GLN A 96 12.20 1.55 9.34
CA GLN A 96 11.68 1.29 7.99
C GLN A 96 10.15 1.41 8.01
N PRO A 97 9.61 2.60 7.76
CA PRO A 97 8.20 2.90 8.07
C PRO A 97 7.22 2.26 7.11
N PHE A 98 7.57 2.15 5.83
CA PHE A 98 6.72 1.61 4.78
C PHE A 98 7.42 0.54 3.95
N GLY A 99 6.68 -0.44 3.47
CA GLY A 99 7.08 -1.37 2.43
C GLY A 99 6.16 -2.58 2.26
N ALA A 100 6.28 -3.25 1.13
CA ALA A 100 5.54 -4.44 0.71
C ALA A 100 6.46 -5.40 -0.08
N SER A 101 6.09 -6.66 -0.17
CA SER A 101 6.74 -7.82 -0.80
C SER A 101 5.65 -8.87 -0.97
N ALA A 102 5.15 -8.94 -2.18
CA ALA A 102 4.13 -9.91 -2.51
C ALA A 102 4.39 -10.47 -3.89
N ALA A 103 4.19 -11.77 -4.05
CA ALA A 103 4.39 -12.49 -5.29
C ALA A 103 3.27 -13.53 -5.47
N TYR A 104 2.49 -13.36 -6.53
CA TYR A 104 1.50 -14.36 -6.90
C TYR A 104 2.19 -15.60 -7.48
N SER A 105 1.62 -16.79 -7.26
CA SER A 105 2.14 -18.02 -7.86
C SER A 105 1.03 -19.01 -8.20
N GLY A 106 1.36 -20.11 -8.86
CA GLY A 106 0.39 -21.12 -9.29
C GLY A 106 -0.40 -20.72 -10.54
N ASP A 107 -1.61 -21.25 -10.68
CA ASP A 107 -2.48 -21.02 -11.84
C ASP A 107 -3.64 -20.09 -11.47
N ASN A 108 -3.44 -18.78 -11.60
CA ASN A 108 -4.47 -17.76 -11.36
C ASN A 108 -4.33 -16.53 -12.28
N VAL A 109 -5.27 -15.58 -12.22
CA VAL A 109 -5.33 -14.39 -13.09
C VAL A 109 -4.19 -13.38 -12.88
N PHE A 110 -3.35 -13.55 -11.87
CA PHE A 110 -2.18 -12.72 -11.58
C PHE A 110 -0.86 -13.36 -12.03
N VAL A 111 -0.94 -14.56 -12.63
CA VAL A 111 0.18 -15.26 -13.26
C VAL A 111 -0.08 -15.31 -14.75
N SER A 112 0.92 -14.97 -15.55
CA SER A 112 0.78 -14.97 -17.01
C SER A 112 0.65 -16.39 -17.54
N ASN A 113 -0.33 -16.58 -18.44
CA ASN A 113 -0.57 -17.81 -19.16
C ASN A 113 -0.54 -17.55 -20.68
N PRO A 114 0.67 -17.55 -21.28
CA PRO A 114 0.86 -17.29 -22.70
C PRO A 114 -0.03 -18.18 -23.59
N GLY A 115 -0.75 -17.55 -24.51
CA GLY A 115 -1.67 -18.23 -25.42
C GLY A 115 -3.11 -18.34 -24.93
N THR A 116 -3.37 -18.10 -23.64
CA THR A 116 -4.74 -17.96 -23.11
C THR A 116 -5.05 -16.52 -22.70
N ASP A 117 -4.05 -15.80 -22.17
CA ASP A 117 -4.19 -14.39 -21.81
C ASP A 117 -4.47 -13.51 -23.04
N THR A 118 -5.27 -12.47 -22.80
CA THR A 118 -5.76 -11.55 -23.81
C THR A 118 -5.60 -10.10 -23.38
N VAL A 119 -5.22 -9.25 -24.34
CA VAL A 119 -5.14 -7.79 -24.16
C VAL A 119 -6.51 -7.24 -23.79
N LEU A 120 -7.59 -7.72 -24.40
CA LEU A 120 -8.96 -7.36 -24.07
C LEU A 120 -9.83 -8.63 -23.96
N PRO A 121 -10.62 -8.78 -22.88
CA PRO A 121 -11.59 -9.85 -22.78
C PRO A 121 -12.58 -9.83 -23.96
N ALA A 122 -13.06 -11.00 -24.36
CA ALA A 122 -14.01 -11.14 -25.48
C ALA A 122 -15.28 -10.30 -25.27
N SER A 123 -15.76 -10.16 -24.03
CA SER A 123 -16.88 -9.28 -23.68
C SER A 123 -16.60 -7.81 -23.99
N SER A 124 -15.39 -7.31 -23.67
CA SER A 124 -14.95 -5.95 -23.99
C SER A 124 -14.85 -5.71 -25.50
N VAL A 125 -14.34 -6.69 -26.24
CA VAL A 125 -14.29 -6.64 -27.71
C VAL A 125 -15.72 -6.58 -28.29
N ASN A 126 -16.63 -7.42 -27.79
CA ASN A 126 -18.03 -7.43 -28.20
C ASN A 126 -18.70 -6.08 -27.91
N ASN A 127 -18.47 -5.50 -26.73
CA ASN A 127 -19.01 -4.19 -26.36
C ASN A 127 -18.51 -3.08 -27.29
N LEU A 128 -17.22 -3.11 -27.67
CA LEU A 128 -16.66 -2.14 -28.61
C LEU A 128 -17.29 -2.27 -30.00
N VAL A 129 -17.49 -3.49 -30.48
CA VAL A 129 -18.18 -3.76 -31.76
C VAL A 129 -19.63 -3.27 -31.70
N GLN A 130 -20.36 -3.56 -30.63
CA GLN A 130 -21.73 -3.09 -30.43
C GLN A 130 -21.81 -1.56 -30.40
N LYS A 131 -20.89 -0.89 -29.70
CA LYS A 131 -20.81 0.57 -29.68
C LYS A 131 -20.58 1.14 -31.09
N ARG A 132 -19.65 0.57 -31.86
CA ARG A 132 -19.41 0.98 -33.25
C ARG A 132 -20.65 0.81 -34.13
N ILE A 133 -21.42 -0.27 -33.94
CA ILE A 133 -22.68 -0.48 -34.63
C ILE A 133 -23.69 0.63 -34.28
N GLN A 134 -23.84 0.93 -32.98
CA GLN A 134 -24.74 1.97 -32.50
C GLN A 134 -24.36 3.36 -33.04
N ASP A 135 -23.07 3.70 -32.98
CA ASP A 135 -22.54 4.97 -33.50
C ASP A 135 -22.80 5.08 -35.02
N HIS A 136 -22.56 4.01 -35.77
CA HIS A 136 -22.85 3.97 -37.22
C HIS A 136 -24.34 4.19 -37.50
N LEU A 137 -25.22 3.50 -36.78
CA LEU A 137 -26.68 3.65 -36.92
C LEU A 137 -27.17 5.06 -36.56
N ALA A 138 -26.44 5.79 -35.71
CA ALA A 138 -26.77 7.17 -35.35
C ALA A 138 -26.39 8.19 -36.46
N THR A 139 -25.46 7.84 -37.36
CA THR A 139 -25.07 8.70 -38.49
C THR A 139 -26.18 8.83 -39.54
N ASP A 140 -26.13 9.88 -40.37
CA ASP A 140 -27.06 10.06 -41.48
C ASP A 140 -26.98 8.91 -42.50
N LEU A 141 -25.76 8.40 -42.75
CA LEU A 141 -25.54 7.25 -43.61
C LEU A 141 -26.20 5.99 -43.05
N GLY A 142 -26.02 5.72 -41.75
CA GLY A 142 -26.65 4.57 -41.08
C GLY A 142 -28.17 4.65 -41.09
N LYS A 143 -28.74 5.83 -40.83
CA LYS A 143 -30.19 6.07 -40.91
C LYS A 143 -30.72 5.85 -42.32
N GLN A 144 -30.02 6.31 -43.35
CA GLN A 144 -30.39 6.09 -44.76
C GLN A 144 -30.34 4.60 -45.14
N GLN A 145 -29.30 3.88 -44.73
CA GLN A 145 -29.18 2.44 -44.96
C GLN A 145 -30.31 1.66 -44.28
N LEU A 146 -30.62 2.01 -43.03
CA LEU A 146 -31.72 1.41 -42.28
C LEU A 146 -33.07 1.65 -42.97
N ALA A 147 -33.35 2.90 -43.35
CA ALA A 147 -34.58 3.26 -44.05
C ALA A 147 -34.71 2.56 -45.40
N GLY A 148 -33.62 2.41 -46.15
CA GLY A 148 -33.59 1.69 -47.43
C GLY A 148 -33.90 0.20 -47.28
N LEU A 149 -33.32 -0.46 -46.26
CA LEU A 149 -33.58 -1.87 -45.98
C LEU A 149 -35.03 -2.10 -45.49
N ILE A 150 -35.55 -1.23 -44.63
CA ILE A 150 -36.97 -1.26 -44.23
C ILE A 150 -37.87 -1.05 -45.45
N GLY A 151 -37.54 -0.08 -46.32
CA GLY A 151 -38.24 0.15 -47.58
C GLY A 151 -38.21 -1.04 -48.55
N SER A 152 -37.23 -1.94 -48.42
CA SER A 152 -37.14 -3.20 -49.17
C SER A 152 -37.92 -4.37 -48.56
N GLY A 153 -38.68 -4.14 -47.48
CA GLY A 153 -39.57 -5.12 -46.86
C GLY A 153 -38.97 -5.88 -45.66
N LEU A 154 -37.79 -5.50 -45.17
CA LEU A 154 -37.23 -6.06 -43.94
C LEU A 154 -37.88 -5.44 -42.71
N SER A 155 -38.03 -6.23 -41.64
CA SER A 155 -38.36 -5.68 -40.32
C SER A 155 -37.20 -4.80 -39.82
N GLN A 156 -37.48 -3.87 -38.91
CA GLN A 156 -36.43 -3.04 -38.32
C GLN A 156 -35.33 -3.87 -37.65
N ALA A 157 -35.70 -4.97 -36.97
CA ALA A 157 -34.74 -5.86 -36.32
C ALA A 157 -33.83 -6.58 -37.34
N ASP A 158 -34.40 -7.09 -38.44
CA ASP A 158 -33.63 -7.78 -39.47
C ASP A 158 -32.74 -6.82 -40.25
N ALA A 159 -33.21 -5.60 -40.50
CA ALA A 159 -32.42 -4.55 -41.13
C ALA A 159 -31.22 -4.16 -40.26
N ILE A 160 -31.40 -3.99 -38.94
CA ILE A 160 -30.31 -3.77 -37.99
C ILE A 160 -29.34 -4.96 -38.00
N SER A 161 -29.85 -6.19 -37.92
CA SER A 161 -29.01 -7.40 -37.96
C SER A 161 -28.13 -7.46 -39.22
N LYS A 162 -28.69 -7.15 -40.38
CA LYS A 162 -27.94 -7.11 -41.65
C LYS A 162 -26.86 -6.03 -41.68
N ILE A 163 -27.15 -4.84 -41.15
CA ILE A 163 -26.16 -3.75 -41.02
C ILE A 163 -25.05 -4.18 -40.03
N SER A 164 -25.42 -4.72 -38.87
CA SER A 164 -24.48 -5.22 -37.87
C SER A 164 -23.53 -6.28 -38.45
N GLN A 165 -24.05 -7.25 -39.20
CA GLN A 165 -23.24 -8.27 -39.89
C GLN A 165 -22.26 -7.65 -40.88
N ALA A 166 -22.69 -6.64 -41.65
CA ALA A 166 -21.80 -5.94 -42.59
C ALA A 166 -20.69 -5.16 -41.86
N ILE A 167 -20.98 -4.56 -40.71
CA ILE A 167 -19.98 -3.87 -39.87
C ILE A 167 -18.99 -4.87 -39.28
N VAL A 168 -19.47 -6.00 -38.75
CA VAL A 168 -18.61 -7.08 -38.21
C VAL A 168 -17.70 -7.64 -39.30
N ALA A 169 -18.22 -7.81 -40.51
CA ALA A 169 -17.44 -8.28 -41.66
C ALA A 169 -16.57 -7.18 -42.31
N SER A 170 -16.59 -5.94 -41.80
CA SER A 170 -15.80 -4.86 -42.39
C SER A 170 -14.30 -5.07 -42.18
N PRO A 171 -13.43 -4.65 -43.12
CA PRO A 171 -11.98 -4.76 -42.96
C PRO A 171 -11.45 -4.09 -41.69
N ALA A 172 -12.12 -3.04 -41.21
CA ALA A 172 -11.74 -2.34 -39.98
C ALA A 172 -11.94 -3.21 -38.73
N VAL A 173 -13.08 -3.90 -38.62
CA VAL A 173 -13.37 -4.77 -37.45
C VAL A 173 -12.52 -6.04 -37.52
N GLN A 174 -12.40 -6.66 -38.70
CA GLN A 174 -11.54 -7.83 -38.88
C GLN A 174 -10.06 -7.51 -38.62
N GLY A 175 -9.58 -6.37 -39.10
CA GLY A 175 -8.22 -5.90 -38.85
C GLY A 175 -7.94 -5.63 -37.37
N LEU A 176 -8.91 -5.05 -36.64
CA LEU A 176 -8.80 -4.86 -35.20
C LEU A 176 -8.77 -6.20 -34.45
N GLN A 177 -9.66 -7.15 -34.79
CA GLN A 177 -9.67 -8.48 -34.18
C GLN A 177 -8.36 -9.24 -34.42
N ALA A 178 -7.87 -9.22 -35.65
CA ALA A 178 -6.58 -9.84 -35.99
C ALA A 178 -5.41 -9.15 -35.28
N GLY A 179 -5.44 -7.82 -35.17
CA GLY A 179 -4.43 -7.04 -34.45
C GLY A 179 -4.42 -7.33 -32.95
N LEU A 180 -5.58 -7.43 -32.30
CA LEU A 180 -5.70 -7.83 -30.90
C LEU A 180 -5.21 -9.26 -30.69
N ALA A 181 -5.58 -10.20 -31.57
CA ALA A 181 -5.11 -11.58 -31.50
C ALA A 181 -3.57 -11.67 -31.64
N ALA A 182 -2.98 -10.86 -32.53
CA ALA A 182 -1.52 -10.77 -32.66
C ALA A 182 -0.88 -10.11 -31.43
N ALA A 183 -1.49 -9.07 -30.85
CA ALA A 183 -1.00 -8.41 -29.66
C ALA A 183 -0.97 -9.32 -28.42
N ASN A 184 -1.88 -10.31 -28.34
CA ASN A 184 -1.89 -11.30 -27.25
C ASN A 184 -0.57 -12.09 -27.15
N THR A 185 0.17 -12.27 -28.25
CA THR A 185 1.46 -12.98 -28.23
C THR A 185 2.63 -12.10 -27.74
N TYR A 186 2.37 -10.84 -27.39
CA TYR A 186 3.33 -9.88 -26.87
C TYR A 186 3.04 -9.50 -25.40
N LEU A 187 2.10 -10.19 -24.75
CA LEU A 187 1.91 -10.08 -23.30
C LEU A 187 3.12 -10.69 -22.57
N GLY A 188 3.36 -10.24 -21.34
CA GLY A 188 4.50 -10.69 -20.53
C GLY A 188 4.42 -12.15 -20.11
N GLU A 189 5.49 -12.64 -19.49
CA GLU A 189 5.59 -13.98 -18.90
C GLU A 189 5.93 -13.89 -17.40
N GLY A 190 5.66 -14.94 -16.63
CA GLY A 190 5.94 -15.00 -15.20
C GLY A 190 4.75 -14.55 -14.34
N ASN A 191 5.03 -14.07 -13.14
CA ASN A 191 4.04 -13.75 -12.12
C ASN A 191 4.03 -12.28 -11.72
N THR A 192 2.89 -11.83 -11.21
CA THR A 192 2.80 -10.51 -10.60
C THR A 192 3.57 -10.51 -9.30
N ASN A 193 4.43 -9.52 -9.13
CA ASN A 193 5.15 -9.29 -7.89
C ASN A 193 5.34 -7.80 -7.63
N VAL A 194 5.55 -7.47 -6.37
CA VAL A 194 5.87 -6.12 -5.90
C VAL A 194 6.85 -6.23 -4.74
N GLU A 195 7.83 -5.35 -4.72
CA GLU A 195 8.75 -5.14 -3.60
C GLU A 195 8.89 -3.63 -3.40
N VAL A 196 8.66 -3.14 -2.19
CA VAL A 196 8.79 -1.72 -1.82
C VAL A 196 9.46 -1.69 -0.47
N ASP A 197 10.47 -0.85 -0.34
CA ASP A 197 11.16 -0.61 0.91
C ASP A 197 11.40 0.88 1.11
N THR A 198 11.23 1.30 2.36
CA THR A 198 11.61 2.65 2.77
C THR A 198 12.54 2.59 3.98
N GLN A 199 13.52 3.47 4.01
CA GLN A 199 14.37 3.70 5.17
C GLN A 199 14.17 5.11 5.66
N ASN A 200 14.22 5.30 6.98
CA ASN A 200 13.92 6.58 7.57
C ASN A 200 14.93 6.91 8.67
N LEU A 201 15.47 8.13 8.65
CA LEU A 201 16.36 8.68 9.65
C LEU A 201 15.80 10.01 10.15
N SER A 202 15.42 10.05 11.43
CA SER A 202 14.88 11.24 12.09
C SER A 202 15.93 11.88 13.01
N LEU A 203 16.18 13.17 12.82
CA LEU A 203 17.07 14.00 13.64
C LEU A 203 16.21 14.95 14.48
N ILE A 204 16.17 14.73 15.80
CA ILE A 204 15.18 15.36 16.67
C ILE A 204 15.86 16.20 17.74
N PHE A 205 15.35 17.41 17.96
CA PHE A 205 15.72 18.27 19.08
C PHE A 205 14.52 18.43 20.01
N GLY A 206 14.77 18.34 21.31
CA GLY A 206 13.76 18.49 22.35
C GLY A 206 14.11 19.61 23.31
N TYR A 207 13.10 20.32 23.78
CA TYR A 207 13.20 21.34 24.80
C TYR A 207 12.20 21.03 25.93
N GLN A 208 12.73 20.81 27.13
CA GLN A 208 11.99 20.50 28.34
C GLN A 208 12.01 21.71 29.30
N PRO A 209 11.10 22.69 29.14
CA PRO A 209 11.10 23.89 29.99
C PRO A 209 10.82 23.59 31.47
N THR A 210 10.02 22.56 31.73
CA THR A 210 9.61 22.07 33.04
C THR A 210 9.74 20.55 33.09
N GLU A 211 9.80 19.96 34.28
CA GLU A 211 9.89 18.50 34.44
C GLU A 211 8.70 17.74 33.81
N ASN A 212 7.56 18.40 33.65
CA ASN A 212 6.33 17.83 33.14
C ASN A 212 6.15 17.98 31.62
N PHE A 213 6.84 18.90 30.96
CA PHE A 213 6.50 19.25 29.57
C PHE A 213 7.73 19.26 28.67
N ASN A 214 7.62 18.61 27.52
CA ASN A 214 8.67 18.52 26.50
C ASN A 214 8.08 18.87 25.13
N ILE A 215 8.68 19.79 24.40
CA ILE A 215 8.36 20.07 22.99
C ILE A 215 9.53 19.58 22.16
N TYR A 216 9.26 18.95 21.03
CA TYR A 216 10.30 18.47 20.14
C TYR A 216 9.95 18.67 18.67
N GLY A 217 10.98 18.74 17.85
CA GLY A 217 10.87 18.86 16.42
C GLY A 217 12.18 18.46 15.74
N GLY A 218 12.09 18.11 14.47
CA GLY A 218 13.23 17.51 13.79
C GLY A 218 13.06 17.40 12.29
N GLY A 219 14.19 17.27 11.61
CA GLY A 219 14.24 16.91 10.19
C GLY A 219 14.18 15.39 10.04
N VAL A 220 13.58 14.96 8.94
CA VAL A 220 13.44 13.54 8.57
C VAL A 220 14.03 13.36 7.18
N TYR A 221 14.92 12.38 7.02
CA TYR A 221 15.40 11.94 5.72
C TYR A 221 14.87 10.53 5.47
N GLN A 222 14.17 10.33 4.35
CA GLN A 222 13.57 9.07 3.98
C GLN A 222 14.08 8.65 2.60
N THR A 223 14.38 7.37 2.40
CA THR A 223 14.61 6.81 1.07
C THR A 223 13.48 5.87 0.69
N VAL A 224 13.18 5.80 -0.61
CA VAL A 224 12.20 4.87 -1.20
C VAL A 224 12.89 4.10 -2.32
N LYS A 225 12.68 2.79 -2.34
CA LYS A 225 13.09 1.89 -3.41
C LYS A 225 11.92 0.96 -3.72
N GLY A 226 11.74 0.59 -4.98
CA GLY A 226 10.69 -0.36 -5.32
C GLY A 226 10.83 -1.02 -6.67
N HIS A 227 10.18 -2.16 -6.80
CA HIS A 227 10.05 -2.92 -8.02
C HIS A 227 8.61 -3.44 -8.13
N VAL A 228 8.05 -3.42 -9.32
CA VAL A 228 6.74 -4.00 -9.60
C VAL A 228 6.76 -4.69 -10.96
N SER A 229 6.23 -5.90 -11.01
CA SER A 229 5.92 -6.64 -12.22
C SER A 229 4.44 -6.97 -12.22
N LEU A 230 3.70 -6.56 -13.25
CA LEU A 230 2.30 -6.96 -13.43
C LEU A 230 2.21 -8.05 -14.48
N ARG A 231 1.57 -9.17 -14.16
CA ARG A 231 1.42 -10.35 -15.03
C ARG A 231 0.04 -10.98 -14.90
N GLY A 232 -0.37 -11.72 -15.92
CA GLY A 232 -1.65 -12.42 -15.93
C GLY A 232 -2.83 -11.58 -16.42
N GLN A 233 -3.92 -12.28 -16.73
CA GLN A 233 -5.13 -11.74 -17.33
C GLN A 233 -5.77 -10.58 -16.55
N ALA A 234 -5.57 -10.50 -15.23
CA ALA A 234 -6.13 -9.42 -14.40
C ALA A 234 -5.69 -8.04 -14.89
N TYR A 235 -4.46 -7.93 -15.40
CA TYR A 235 -3.88 -6.65 -15.82
C TYR A 235 -4.05 -6.35 -17.32
N SER A 236 -4.67 -7.24 -18.09
CA SER A 236 -5.05 -6.96 -19.49
C SER A 236 -3.80 -6.53 -20.30
N LEU A 237 -3.80 -5.36 -20.95
CA LEU A 237 -2.65 -4.85 -21.70
C LEU A 237 -1.40 -4.60 -20.83
N PHE A 238 -1.56 -4.44 -19.51
CA PHE A 238 -0.47 -4.27 -18.56
C PHE A 238 0.14 -5.61 -18.12
N ASN A 239 -0.35 -6.75 -18.61
CA ASN A 239 0.35 -8.02 -18.47
C ASN A 239 1.68 -7.95 -19.23
N GLY A 240 2.79 -7.90 -18.47
CA GLY A 240 4.12 -7.61 -18.98
C GLY A 240 4.59 -6.19 -18.75
N TYR A 241 3.96 -5.46 -17.83
CA TYR A 241 4.45 -4.18 -17.30
C TYR A 241 5.47 -4.41 -16.19
N ASP A 242 6.57 -3.68 -16.23
CA ASP A 242 7.59 -3.65 -15.18
C ASP A 242 7.96 -2.21 -14.86
N ALA A 243 8.08 -1.89 -13.57
CA ALA A 243 8.64 -0.62 -13.11
C ALA A 243 9.72 -0.87 -12.06
N GLY A 244 10.89 -0.27 -12.23
CA GLY A 244 11.98 -0.27 -11.26
C GLY A 244 12.27 1.15 -10.80
N ILE A 245 12.29 1.36 -9.49
CA ILE A 245 12.64 2.62 -8.83
C ILE A 245 13.93 2.40 -8.06
N GLU A 246 15.00 3.07 -8.50
CA GLU A 246 16.25 3.11 -7.76
C GLU A 246 16.07 3.87 -6.43
N GLU A 247 16.93 3.57 -5.45
CA GLU A 247 16.85 4.20 -4.13
C GLU A 247 16.97 5.72 -4.24
N THR A 248 15.88 6.41 -3.94
CA THR A 248 15.74 7.86 -4.07
C THR A 248 15.41 8.47 -2.71
N GLY A 249 16.03 9.60 -2.38
CA GLY A 249 15.86 10.28 -1.10
C GLY A 249 14.88 11.46 -1.15
N GLY A 250 14.17 11.66 -0.06
CA GLY A 250 13.28 12.78 0.21
C GLY A 250 13.46 13.31 1.64
N THR A 251 13.01 14.53 1.89
CA THR A 251 13.12 15.17 3.22
C THR A 251 11.77 15.63 3.73
N GLY A 252 11.50 15.36 5.00
CA GLY A 252 10.33 15.83 5.72
C GLY A 252 10.71 16.43 7.07
N TRP A 253 9.69 16.62 7.91
CA TRP A 253 9.86 17.08 9.28
C TRP A 253 8.86 16.43 10.21
N LEU A 254 9.20 16.44 11.50
CA LEU A 254 8.30 16.05 12.56
C LEU A 254 8.26 17.11 13.64
N ALA A 255 7.14 17.22 14.33
CA ALA A 255 6.99 18.05 15.51
C ALA A 255 6.01 17.41 16.49
N GLY A 256 6.22 17.64 17.78
CA GLY A 256 5.34 17.10 18.79
C GLY A 256 5.55 17.72 20.15
N ALA A 257 4.67 17.33 21.06
CA ALA A 257 4.74 17.69 22.47
C ALA A 257 4.45 16.47 23.33
N ALA A 258 5.01 16.46 24.52
CA ALA A 258 4.76 15.45 25.54
C ALA A 258 4.53 16.11 26.89
N PHE A 259 3.58 15.55 27.63
CA PHE A 259 3.28 15.89 29.01
C PHE A 259 3.44 14.66 29.89
N GLN A 260 4.08 14.80 31.05
CA GLN A 260 4.31 13.70 31.98
C GLN A 260 4.09 14.12 33.43
N ILE A 261 3.56 13.20 34.23
CA ILE A 261 3.53 13.30 35.70
C ILE A 261 4.17 12.02 36.25
N PRO A 262 5.47 12.07 36.61
CA PRO A 262 6.23 10.88 37.03
C PRO A 262 5.61 10.15 38.22
N ASP A 263 5.05 10.87 39.19
CA ASP A 263 4.50 10.32 40.44
C ASP A 263 3.34 9.33 40.21
N ILE A 264 2.60 9.49 39.12
CA ILE A 264 1.51 8.59 38.72
C ILE A 264 1.84 7.82 37.44
N ALA A 265 3.11 7.83 37.01
CA ALA A 265 3.58 7.25 35.76
C ALA A 265 2.75 7.67 34.53
N LEU A 266 2.20 8.89 34.55
CA LEU A 266 1.42 9.43 33.45
C LEU A 266 2.35 10.01 32.38
N LYS A 267 2.11 9.63 31.13
CA LYS A 267 2.74 10.21 29.94
C LYS A 267 1.71 10.34 28.84
N VAL A 268 1.71 11.48 28.18
CA VAL A 268 0.90 11.76 26.99
C VAL A 268 1.81 12.39 25.96
N SER A 269 1.79 11.93 24.73
CA SER A 269 2.48 12.61 23.62
C SER A 269 1.63 12.67 22.37
N ALA A 270 1.83 13.74 21.61
CA ALA A 270 1.30 13.91 20.28
C ALA A 270 2.46 14.23 19.34
N THR A 271 2.61 13.46 18.26
CA THR A 271 3.62 13.69 17.21
C THR A 271 2.91 13.79 15.88
N TYR A 272 3.23 14.83 15.11
CA TYR A 272 2.89 14.95 13.70
C TYR A 272 4.14 14.72 12.86
N ARG A 273 3.98 14.04 11.71
CA ARG A 273 4.99 13.86 10.68
C ARG A 273 4.44 14.35 9.35
N SER A 274 5.22 15.15 8.63
CA SER A 274 4.85 15.62 7.31
C SER A 274 4.83 14.49 6.29
N GLU A 275 4.07 14.68 5.22
CA GLU A 275 4.29 13.97 3.96
C GLU A 275 5.73 14.21 3.46
N ILE A 276 6.24 13.29 2.65
CA ILE A 276 7.57 13.40 2.05
C ILE A 276 7.48 13.11 0.56
N ASP A 277 7.89 14.10 -0.23
CA ASP A 277 7.97 13.99 -1.68
C ASP A 277 9.30 13.34 -2.12
N HIS A 278 9.20 12.42 -3.07
CA HIS A 278 10.30 11.75 -3.74
C HIS A 278 10.15 11.91 -5.25
N ASP A 279 11.08 12.62 -5.88
CA ASP A 279 11.16 12.74 -7.34
C ASP A 279 11.98 11.56 -7.89
N VAL A 280 11.30 10.51 -8.35
CA VAL A 280 11.94 9.26 -8.77
C VAL A 280 12.07 9.16 -10.29
N ASP A 281 13.23 8.69 -10.74
CA ASP A 281 13.47 8.33 -12.13
C ASP A 281 13.15 6.83 -12.30
N ALA A 282 11.87 6.54 -12.57
CA ALA A 282 11.41 5.17 -12.74
C ALA A 282 11.84 4.60 -14.10
N THR A 283 12.36 3.38 -14.09
CA THR A 283 12.60 2.57 -15.29
C THR A 283 11.37 1.74 -15.58
N GLU A 284 10.65 2.09 -16.64
CA GLU A 284 9.39 1.44 -17.00
C GLU A 284 9.54 0.67 -18.32
N SER A 285 8.89 -0.48 -18.39
CA SER A 285 8.74 -1.23 -19.63
C SER A 285 7.38 -1.88 -19.70
N LEU A 286 6.86 -2.04 -20.92
CA LEU A 286 5.58 -2.67 -21.17
C LEU A 286 5.69 -3.56 -22.40
N SER A 287 5.51 -4.86 -22.23
CA SER A 287 5.81 -5.86 -23.26
C SER A 287 5.05 -5.63 -24.57
N VAL A 288 3.78 -5.23 -24.50
CA VAL A 288 2.97 -4.95 -25.68
C VAL A 288 3.48 -3.77 -26.52
N MET A 289 4.32 -2.88 -25.96
CA MET A 289 4.96 -1.79 -26.72
C MET A 289 5.91 -2.29 -27.82
N ASN A 290 6.35 -3.55 -27.73
CA ASN A 290 7.18 -4.19 -28.74
C ASN A 290 6.37 -4.73 -29.93
N PHE A 291 5.04 -4.70 -29.88
CA PHE A 291 4.19 -5.16 -30.97
C PHE A 291 4.19 -4.14 -32.14
N PRO A 292 4.67 -4.50 -33.35
CA PRO A 292 4.77 -3.55 -34.47
C PRO A 292 3.42 -2.96 -34.92
N GLY A 293 2.33 -3.68 -34.70
CA GLY A 293 0.97 -3.26 -35.05
C GLY A 293 0.26 -2.43 -33.98
N LEU A 294 0.92 -2.10 -32.85
CA LEU A 294 0.27 -1.49 -31.69
C LEU A 294 -0.43 -0.17 -32.04
N THR A 295 0.24 0.71 -32.79
CA THR A 295 -0.32 2.00 -33.22
C THR A 295 -1.62 1.83 -34.01
N ALA A 296 -1.71 0.82 -34.87
CA ALA A 296 -2.91 0.55 -35.65
C ALA A 296 -4.05 0.00 -34.78
N VAL A 297 -3.73 -0.85 -33.80
CA VAL A 297 -4.71 -1.37 -32.83
C VAL A 297 -5.22 -0.27 -31.92
N LEU A 298 -4.33 0.52 -31.32
CA LEU A 298 -4.67 1.66 -30.45
C LEU A 298 -5.50 2.72 -31.21
N GLY A 299 -5.13 3.04 -32.45
CA GLY A 299 -5.95 3.91 -33.31
C GLY A 299 -7.33 3.31 -33.61
N GLY A 300 -7.40 1.98 -33.81
CA GLY A 300 -8.65 1.26 -34.04
C GLY A 300 -9.63 1.26 -32.86
N ILE A 301 -9.12 1.40 -31.64
CA ILE A 301 -9.90 1.50 -30.39
C ILE A 301 -10.09 2.94 -29.90
N GLY A 302 -9.67 3.93 -30.70
CA GLY A 302 -9.98 5.36 -30.46
C GLY A 302 -8.88 6.15 -29.73
N VAL A 303 -7.67 5.62 -29.60
CA VAL A 303 -6.52 6.38 -29.10
C VAL A 303 -6.08 7.40 -30.16
N THR A 304 -5.96 8.67 -29.76
CA THR A 304 -5.62 9.76 -30.68
C THR A 304 -4.13 9.77 -31.05
N PRO A 305 -3.73 10.36 -32.20
CA PRO A 305 -2.31 10.53 -32.54
C PRO A 305 -1.49 11.28 -31.49
N ALA A 306 -2.09 12.26 -30.79
CA ALA A 306 -1.42 13.00 -29.72
C ALA A 306 -1.13 12.12 -28.50
N GLN A 307 -2.09 11.27 -28.10
CA GLN A 307 -1.89 10.30 -27.02
C GLN A 307 -0.80 9.29 -27.38
N LEU A 308 -0.79 8.77 -28.61
CA LEU A 308 0.25 7.84 -29.09
C LEU A 308 1.66 8.43 -29.02
N GLN A 309 1.82 9.72 -29.32
CA GLN A 309 3.13 10.40 -29.20
C GLN A 309 3.59 10.57 -27.75
N SER A 310 2.66 10.67 -26.80
CA SER A 310 2.99 10.84 -25.38
C SER A 310 3.50 9.54 -24.73
N LEU A 311 3.16 8.37 -25.28
CA LEU A 311 3.56 7.06 -24.76
C LEU A 311 5.07 6.80 -24.82
N THR A 312 5.80 7.53 -25.65
CA THR A 312 7.26 7.35 -25.87
C THR A 312 8.10 8.46 -25.26
N GLN A 313 7.48 9.42 -24.58
CA GLN A 313 8.21 10.51 -23.93
C GLN A 313 8.71 10.06 -22.56
N PRO A 314 9.97 10.37 -22.19
CA PRO A 314 10.42 10.20 -20.83
C PRO A 314 9.75 11.23 -19.92
N GLY A 315 9.59 10.89 -18.64
CA GLY A 315 9.09 11.80 -17.62
C GLY A 315 9.47 11.33 -16.24
N LYS A 316 9.29 12.22 -15.26
CA LYS A 316 9.58 11.93 -13.85
C LYS A 316 8.33 11.44 -13.16
N THR A 317 8.51 10.51 -12.23
CA THR A 317 7.45 10.03 -11.34
C THR A 317 7.63 10.72 -10.00
N LYS A 318 6.54 11.21 -9.41
CA LYS A 318 6.55 11.75 -8.05
C LYS A 318 5.84 10.74 -7.14
N ILE A 319 6.47 10.39 -6.02
CA ILE A 319 5.86 9.57 -4.97
C ILE A 319 5.84 10.39 -3.70
N THR A 320 4.68 10.49 -3.07
CA THR A 320 4.51 11.22 -1.80
C THR A 320 4.13 10.22 -0.72
N THR A 321 5.02 9.99 0.25
CA THR A 321 4.68 9.16 1.42
C THR A 321 3.79 9.94 2.38
N PRO A 322 2.83 9.27 3.04
CA PRO A 322 1.74 9.96 3.72
C PRO A 322 2.19 10.67 5.01
N GLN A 323 1.51 11.76 5.33
CA GLN A 323 1.58 12.39 6.65
C GLN A 323 0.90 11.51 7.72
N SER A 324 1.29 11.70 8.98
CA SER A 324 0.70 10.94 10.09
C SER A 324 0.67 11.70 11.41
N VAL A 325 -0.25 11.29 12.28
CA VAL A 325 -0.37 11.75 13.66
C VAL A 325 -0.36 10.55 14.59
N ASN A 326 0.54 10.56 15.57
CA ASN A 326 0.61 9.58 16.66
C ASN A 326 0.20 10.24 17.98
N LEU A 327 -0.70 9.60 18.70
CA LEU A 327 -1.08 9.92 20.07
C LEU A 327 -0.72 8.75 20.98
N ASP A 328 0.16 8.98 21.94
CA ASP A 328 0.53 7.98 22.95
C ASP A 328 0.04 8.42 24.32
N PHE A 329 -0.52 7.48 25.06
CA PHE A 329 -0.99 7.66 26.41
C PHE A 329 -0.54 6.49 27.29
N GLN A 330 -0.04 6.80 28.47
CA GLN A 330 0.30 5.83 29.51
C GLN A 330 -0.08 6.41 30.87
N THR A 331 -0.57 5.57 31.78
CA THR A 331 -0.78 5.96 33.19
C THR A 331 -0.60 4.77 34.13
N GLY A 332 -0.11 5.04 35.35
CA GLY A 332 -0.15 4.08 36.44
C GLY A 332 -1.59 3.83 36.89
N ILE A 333 -1.99 2.56 36.98
CA ILE A 333 -3.33 2.15 37.43
C ILE A 333 -3.28 1.34 38.73
N MET A 334 -2.12 0.77 39.04
CA MET A 334 -1.83 0.02 40.27
C MET A 334 -0.33 0.02 40.49
N ALA A 335 0.13 -0.29 41.70
CA ALA A 335 1.55 -0.55 41.97
C ALA A 335 2.14 -1.50 40.90
N ASN A 336 3.26 -1.08 40.30
CA ASN A 336 3.97 -1.80 39.24
C ASN A 336 3.14 -2.11 38.00
N THR A 337 2.02 -1.42 37.76
CA THR A 337 1.11 -1.70 36.65
C THR A 337 0.68 -0.41 35.96
N VAL A 338 0.84 -0.38 34.64
CA VAL A 338 0.46 0.74 33.77
C VAL A 338 -0.58 0.28 32.77
N ALA A 339 -1.55 1.16 32.47
CA ALA A 339 -2.35 1.05 31.25
C ALA A 339 -1.73 1.95 30.18
N PHE A 340 -1.80 1.53 28.93
CA PHE A 340 -1.33 2.32 27.79
C PHE A 340 -2.32 2.25 26.62
N ALA A 341 -2.30 3.30 25.82
CA ALA A 341 -3.00 3.40 24.55
C ALA A 341 -2.11 4.13 23.54
N ASN A 342 -2.03 3.62 22.32
CA ASN A 342 -1.42 4.28 21.18
C ASN A 342 -2.50 4.39 20.10
N VAL A 343 -2.69 5.58 19.53
CA VAL A 343 -3.60 5.84 18.42
C VAL A 343 -2.81 6.51 17.32
N ARG A 344 -2.96 6.03 16.08
CA ARG A 344 -2.28 6.60 14.93
C ARG A 344 -3.27 6.83 13.80
N TRP A 345 -3.17 7.99 13.17
CA TRP A 345 -3.85 8.31 11.91
C TRP A 345 -2.81 8.49 10.80
N VAL A 346 -3.12 7.98 9.60
CA VAL A 346 -2.28 8.10 8.40
C VAL A 346 -3.16 8.48 7.21
N ASP A 347 -2.73 9.48 6.45
CA ASP A 347 -3.44 10.06 5.30
C ASP A 347 -3.24 9.22 4.03
N TRP A 348 -3.86 8.03 3.98
CA TRP A 348 -3.78 7.15 2.81
C TRP A 348 -4.70 7.57 1.67
N SER A 349 -5.77 8.33 1.94
CA SER A 349 -6.70 8.75 0.89
C SER A 349 -6.06 9.68 -0.15
N ASN A 350 -5.00 10.40 0.22
CA ASN A 350 -4.20 11.21 -0.70
C ASN A 350 -3.00 10.46 -1.32
N PHE A 351 -2.74 9.23 -0.89
CA PHE A 351 -1.64 8.42 -1.41
C PHE A 351 -1.99 7.81 -2.76
N SER A 352 -1.12 8.01 -3.73
CA SER A 352 -1.18 7.31 -5.01
C SER A 352 0.21 7.09 -5.59
N ILE A 353 0.36 6.00 -6.34
CA ILE A 353 1.55 5.73 -7.16
C ILE A 353 1.09 5.67 -8.60
N GLN A 354 1.64 6.56 -9.44
CA GLN A 354 1.43 6.55 -10.87
C GLN A 354 2.77 6.79 -11.58
N PRO A 355 3.47 5.73 -11.99
CA PRO A 355 4.65 5.86 -12.82
C PRO A 355 4.31 6.59 -14.12
N TYR A 356 5.25 7.38 -14.64
CA TYR A 356 4.96 8.33 -15.71
C TYR A 356 4.46 7.65 -16.99
N GLN A 357 5.17 6.62 -17.49
CA GLN A 357 4.77 5.91 -18.71
C GLN A 357 3.46 5.14 -18.49
N PHE A 358 3.31 4.49 -17.33
CA PHE A 358 2.06 3.86 -16.92
C PHE A 358 0.89 4.84 -16.97
N GLY A 359 1.05 6.04 -16.42
CA GLY A 359 0.04 7.10 -16.45
C GLY A 359 -0.33 7.52 -17.87
N LYS A 360 0.64 7.61 -18.78
CA LYS A 360 0.37 7.89 -20.21
C LYS A 360 -0.37 6.77 -20.92
N VAL A 361 -0.02 5.52 -20.65
CA VAL A 361 -0.76 4.37 -21.18
C VAL A 361 -2.17 4.33 -20.60
N SER A 362 -2.33 4.54 -19.29
CA SER A 362 -3.62 4.52 -18.61
C SER A 362 -4.55 5.63 -19.10
N GLU A 363 -4.04 6.84 -19.32
CA GLU A 363 -4.76 7.96 -19.94
C GLU A 363 -5.20 7.64 -21.38
N ALA A 364 -4.31 7.03 -22.17
CA ALA A 364 -4.61 6.67 -23.57
C ALA A 364 -5.77 5.67 -23.69
N ILE A 365 -5.81 4.67 -22.81
CA ILE A 365 -6.87 3.63 -22.82
C ILE A 365 -8.06 3.96 -21.93
N GLY A 366 -7.98 5.04 -21.15
CA GLY A 366 -8.88 5.31 -20.03
C GLY A 366 -10.36 5.35 -20.41
N ASN A 367 -10.67 5.84 -21.61
CA ASN A 367 -12.03 5.83 -22.16
C ASN A 367 -12.66 4.44 -22.30
N LEU A 368 -11.85 3.39 -22.45
CA LEU A 368 -12.33 2.00 -22.57
C LEU A 368 -12.81 1.44 -21.22
N VAL A 369 -12.30 1.98 -20.12
CA VAL A 369 -12.59 1.54 -18.74
C VAL A 369 -13.34 2.59 -17.93
N GLY A 370 -13.86 3.64 -18.59
CA GLY A 370 -14.64 4.70 -17.92
C GLY A 370 -13.80 5.68 -17.12
N ARG A 371 -12.50 5.80 -17.40
CA ARG A 371 -11.52 6.65 -16.71
C ARG A 371 -10.80 7.59 -17.67
N PRO A 372 -11.46 8.63 -18.21
CA PRO A 372 -10.90 9.47 -19.28
C PRO A 372 -9.58 10.17 -18.92
N ASN A 373 -9.28 10.34 -17.63
CA ASN A 373 -8.06 10.98 -17.13
C ASN A 373 -6.96 9.98 -16.73
N GLY A 374 -7.10 8.70 -17.11
CA GLY A 374 -6.22 7.63 -16.66
C GLY A 374 -6.53 7.15 -15.25
N PHE A 375 -5.64 6.30 -14.74
CA PHE A 375 -5.74 5.71 -13.40
C PHE A 375 -4.36 5.46 -12.80
N ASN A 376 -4.33 5.34 -11.47
CA ASN A 376 -3.13 5.08 -10.70
C ASN A 376 -2.82 3.58 -10.66
N LEU A 377 -1.55 3.24 -10.44
CA LEU A 377 -1.13 1.86 -10.23
C LEU A 377 -1.60 1.37 -8.85
N VAL A 378 -1.45 2.21 -7.84
CA VAL A 378 -1.93 2.01 -6.47
C VAL A 378 -2.59 3.31 -6.00
N GLU A 379 -3.74 3.19 -5.36
CA GLU A 379 -4.42 4.25 -4.62
C GLU A 379 -5.29 3.60 -3.53
N TYR A 380 -5.62 4.37 -2.49
CA TYR A 380 -6.48 3.94 -1.38
C TYR A 380 -7.66 4.90 -1.24
N SER A 381 -8.82 4.40 -0.81
CA SER A 381 -10.05 5.21 -0.74
C SER A 381 -10.20 5.95 0.59
N ASP A 382 -9.65 5.37 1.67
CA ASP A 382 -9.87 5.84 3.03
C ASP A 382 -8.55 6.06 3.77
N ASP A 383 -8.58 6.99 4.71
CA ASP A 383 -7.51 7.14 5.70
C ASP A 383 -7.52 5.98 6.69
N GLN A 384 -6.35 5.72 7.25
CA GLN A 384 -6.18 4.69 8.26
C GLN A 384 -6.24 5.30 9.67
N ILE A 385 -6.95 4.62 10.56
CA ILE A 385 -6.87 4.80 12.01
C ILE A 385 -6.52 3.46 12.64
N SER A 386 -5.43 3.43 13.40
CA SER A 386 -5.06 2.28 14.22
C SER A 386 -5.01 2.66 15.69
N ALA A 387 -5.37 1.70 16.55
CA ALA A 387 -5.34 1.86 17.99
C ALA A 387 -4.82 0.58 18.64
N THR A 388 -3.88 0.71 19.58
CA THR A 388 -3.43 -0.39 20.45
C THR A 388 -3.64 0.00 21.90
N VAL A 389 -4.29 -0.87 22.67
CA VAL A 389 -4.52 -0.69 24.11
C VAL A 389 -4.00 -1.88 24.88
N GLY A 390 -3.47 -1.65 26.08
CA GLY A 390 -2.92 -2.74 26.85
C GLY A 390 -2.58 -2.40 28.29
N VAL A 391 -2.12 -3.42 29.00
CA VAL A 391 -1.67 -3.34 30.39
C VAL A 391 -0.28 -3.94 30.50
N GLY A 392 0.63 -3.16 31.07
CA GLY A 392 1.99 -3.57 31.38
C GLY A 392 2.18 -3.75 32.88
N ARG A 393 2.85 -4.81 33.30
CA ARG A 393 3.16 -5.09 34.71
C ARG A 393 4.62 -5.43 34.90
N LYS A 394 5.25 -4.80 35.89
CA LYS A 394 6.56 -5.21 36.42
C LYS A 394 6.33 -6.28 37.49
N PHE A 395 6.84 -7.49 37.25
CA PHE A 395 6.71 -8.63 38.16
C PHE A 395 7.73 -8.55 39.30
N ASN A 396 8.96 -8.19 38.97
CA ASN A 396 10.06 -7.94 39.90
C ASN A 396 11.10 -7.02 39.23
N ASP A 397 12.25 -6.80 39.86
CA ASP A 397 13.30 -5.91 39.31
C ASP A 397 13.95 -6.42 38.03
N LEU A 398 13.87 -7.72 37.77
CA LEU A 398 14.41 -8.35 36.57
C LEU A 398 13.37 -8.49 35.46
N TRP A 399 12.10 -8.70 35.79
CA TRP A 399 11.08 -9.10 34.83
C TRP A 399 9.89 -8.16 34.80
N ALA A 400 9.50 -7.77 33.58
CA ALA A 400 8.25 -7.10 33.29
C ALA A 400 7.60 -7.71 32.05
N GLY A 401 6.29 -7.55 31.91
CA GLY A 401 5.56 -8.03 30.75
C GLY A 401 4.32 -7.20 30.47
N ASN A 402 3.69 -7.46 29.33
CA ASN A 402 2.45 -6.79 28.94
C ASN A 402 1.58 -7.69 28.08
N VAL A 403 0.30 -7.36 28.06
CA VAL A 403 -0.66 -7.85 27.09
C VAL A 403 -1.34 -6.67 26.42
N SER A 404 -1.65 -6.80 25.14
CA SER A 404 -2.31 -5.77 24.35
C SER A 404 -3.28 -6.34 23.33
N VAL A 405 -4.25 -5.52 22.95
CA VAL A 405 -5.14 -5.72 21.82
C VAL A 405 -5.01 -4.50 20.92
N GLY A 406 -4.92 -4.73 19.63
CA GLY A 406 -4.93 -3.66 18.64
C GLY A 406 -6.01 -3.85 17.58
N TYR A 407 -6.40 -2.74 17.00
CA TYR A 407 -7.31 -2.63 15.88
C TYR A 407 -6.73 -1.68 14.84
N ASP A 408 -6.98 -1.98 13.58
CA ASP A 408 -6.62 -1.15 12.44
C ASP A 408 -7.79 -1.14 11.45
N SER A 409 -8.18 0.05 11.02
CA SER A 409 -9.34 0.26 10.15
C SER A 409 -9.15 -0.19 8.71
N GLY A 410 -7.93 -0.42 8.25
CA GLY A 410 -7.68 -0.54 6.80
C GLY A 410 -7.48 0.81 6.12
N ALA A 411 -7.29 0.76 4.80
CA ALA A 411 -7.21 1.93 3.91
C ALA A 411 -8.28 1.83 2.80
N GLY A 412 -9.45 1.29 3.17
CA GLY A 412 -10.58 1.04 2.28
C GLY A 412 -10.69 -0.40 1.77
N ASN A 413 -11.89 -0.76 1.33
CA ASN A 413 -12.23 -2.03 0.69
C ASN A 413 -13.33 -1.75 -0.35
N PRO A 414 -13.14 -2.09 -1.64
CA PRO A 414 -12.04 -2.85 -2.23
C PRO A 414 -10.66 -2.16 -2.20
N ILE A 415 -9.58 -2.95 -2.27
CA ILE A 415 -8.19 -2.51 -2.09
C ILE A 415 -7.26 -3.03 -3.20
N SER A 416 -6.05 -2.50 -3.33
CA SER A 416 -5.07 -2.92 -4.33
C SER A 416 -4.72 -4.41 -4.30
N THR A 417 -4.61 -5.03 -5.48
CA THR A 417 -4.05 -6.39 -5.66
C THR A 417 -2.58 -6.51 -5.25
N LEU A 418 -1.89 -5.41 -4.96
CA LEU A 418 -0.50 -5.43 -4.51
C LEU A 418 -0.37 -5.52 -2.97
N GLY A 419 -1.49 -5.57 -2.25
CA GLY A 419 -1.54 -5.70 -0.80
C GLY A 419 -2.96 -5.89 -0.27
N PRO A 420 -3.61 -7.03 -0.54
CA PRO A 420 -5.05 -7.19 -0.34
C PRO A 420 -5.42 -7.55 1.11
N THR A 421 -5.34 -6.58 2.03
CA THR A 421 -5.79 -6.75 3.43
C THR A 421 -6.59 -5.53 3.92
N GLU A 422 -7.74 -5.76 4.56
CA GLU A 422 -8.58 -4.68 5.12
C GLU A 422 -8.30 -4.49 6.61
N GLY A 423 -7.14 -3.91 6.93
CA GLY A 423 -6.75 -3.71 8.33
C GLY A 423 -6.65 -5.04 9.09
N PHE A 424 -6.86 -4.99 10.41
CA PHE A 424 -6.79 -6.18 11.26
C PHE A 424 -7.27 -5.94 12.69
N TRP A 425 -7.49 -7.05 13.40
CA TRP A 425 -7.37 -7.11 14.85
C TRP A 425 -6.06 -7.80 15.23
N ASN A 426 -5.44 -7.44 16.34
CA ASN A 426 -4.28 -8.19 16.85
C ASN A 426 -4.31 -8.37 18.36
N VAL A 427 -3.64 -9.41 18.81
CA VAL A 427 -3.34 -9.67 20.21
C VAL A 427 -1.84 -9.80 20.39
N GLY A 428 -1.31 -9.15 21.42
CA GLY A 428 0.13 -9.06 21.65
C GLY A 428 0.55 -9.45 23.06
N LEU A 429 1.66 -10.15 23.16
CA LEU A 429 2.36 -10.47 24.40
C LEU A 429 3.81 -10.00 24.30
N GLY A 430 4.32 -9.35 25.33
CA GLY A 430 5.74 -9.01 25.40
C GLY A 430 6.31 -9.16 26.79
N LEU A 431 7.60 -9.50 26.84
CA LEU A 431 8.39 -9.74 28.04
C LEU A 431 9.68 -8.94 27.96
N GLN A 432 10.10 -8.39 29.10
CA GLN A 432 11.35 -7.67 29.26
C GLN A 432 12.13 -8.24 30.43
N TYR A 433 13.39 -8.57 30.16
CA TYR A 433 14.41 -8.93 31.15
C TYR A 433 15.39 -7.78 31.32
N SER A 434 15.55 -7.30 32.55
CA SER A 434 16.44 -6.19 32.91
C SER A 434 17.55 -6.69 33.85
N PRO A 435 18.66 -7.24 33.33
CA PRO A 435 19.73 -7.82 34.17
C PRO A 435 20.40 -6.77 35.06
N THR A 436 20.37 -5.50 34.67
CA THR A 436 20.79 -4.36 35.49
C THR A 436 19.75 -3.25 35.40
N PRO A 437 19.77 -2.24 36.30
CA PRO A 437 18.90 -1.07 36.16
C PRO A 437 19.13 -0.27 34.86
N ALA A 438 20.31 -0.41 34.25
CA ALA A 438 20.72 0.32 33.07
C ALA A 438 20.46 -0.44 31.75
N THR A 439 20.29 -1.77 31.77
CA THR A 439 20.21 -2.59 30.56
C THR A 439 18.95 -3.44 30.52
N PHE A 440 18.40 -3.65 29.34
CA PHE A 440 17.30 -4.59 29.14
C PHE A 440 17.37 -5.32 27.80
N ILE A 441 16.72 -6.48 27.76
CA ILE A 441 16.38 -7.24 26.57
C ILE A 441 14.87 -7.48 26.61
N ALA A 442 14.17 -7.16 25.54
CA ALA A 442 12.73 -7.34 25.42
C ALA A 442 12.41 -8.17 24.18
N GLY A 443 11.50 -9.12 24.34
CA GLY A 443 10.94 -9.91 23.26
C GLY A 443 9.43 -9.76 23.23
N GLY A 444 8.81 -9.87 22.05
CA GLY A 444 7.36 -9.86 21.91
C GLY A 444 6.89 -10.67 20.72
N VAL A 445 5.65 -11.12 20.81
CA VAL A 445 4.92 -11.80 19.75
C VAL A 445 3.55 -11.16 19.59
N LYS A 446 3.09 -11.03 18.35
CA LYS A 446 1.73 -10.64 18.03
C LYS A 446 1.14 -11.61 17.02
N TYR A 447 -0.16 -11.86 17.17
CA TYR A 447 -0.97 -12.54 16.18
C TYR A 447 -1.97 -11.56 15.60
N PHE A 448 -2.01 -11.44 14.28
CA PHE A 448 -2.89 -10.56 13.53
C PHE A 448 -3.96 -11.41 12.85
N MET A 449 -5.22 -11.03 13.05
CA MET A 449 -6.37 -11.50 12.28
C MET A 449 -6.59 -10.43 11.21
N LEU A 450 -6.10 -10.69 9.99
CA LEU A 450 -6.16 -9.75 8.88
C LEU A 450 -7.61 -9.64 8.39
N GLY A 451 -8.06 -8.43 8.07
CA GLY A 451 -9.41 -8.22 7.59
C GLY A 451 -9.58 -8.70 6.15
N ASP A 452 -10.78 -9.24 5.87
CA ASP A 452 -11.16 -9.72 4.55
C ASP A 452 -11.13 -8.59 3.51
N ALA A 453 -10.62 -8.86 2.31
CA ALA A 453 -10.42 -7.83 1.31
C ALA A 453 -10.81 -8.28 -0.10
N ASP A 454 -11.55 -7.43 -0.81
CA ASP A 454 -11.76 -7.57 -2.25
C ASP A 454 -10.66 -6.81 -3.01
N ALA A 455 -9.92 -7.51 -3.86
CA ALA A 455 -8.74 -6.99 -4.55
C ALA A 455 -9.06 -6.39 -5.92
N GLN A 456 -8.57 -5.18 -6.17
CA GLN A 456 -8.72 -4.40 -7.40
C GLN A 456 -7.38 -4.11 -8.07
N THR A 457 -7.40 -4.16 -9.39
CA THR A 457 -6.33 -3.55 -10.20
C THR A 457 -6.48 -2.03 -10.24
N GLY A 458 -5.42 -1.30 -10.62
CA GLY A 458 -5.49 0.15 -10.80
C GLY A 458 -6.60 0.62 -11.77
N ALA A 459 -6.94 -0.18 -12.78
CA ALA A 459 -8.04 0.11 -13.71
C ALA A 459 -9.44 0.04 -13.06
N GLN A 460 -9.55 -0.56 -11.88
CA GLN A 460 -10.78 -0.80 -11.12
C GLN A 460 -10.89 0.04 -9.84
N ALA A 461 -9.76 0.58 -9.36
CA ALA A 461 -9.63 1.37 -8.12
C ALA A 461 -10.65 2.51 -7.96
N GLY A 462 -11.37 2.58 -6.83
CA GLY A 462 -12.41 3.59 -6.61
C GLY A 462 -13.77 3.31 -7.28
N GLY A 463 -13.94 2.12 -7.85
CA GLY A 463 -15.24 1.54 -8.21
C GLY A 463 -15.59 0.32 -7.36
N ASN A 464 -16.64 -0.41 -7.75
CA ASN A 464 -17.09 -1.63 -7.03
C ASN A 464 -16.63 -2.94 -7.73
N GLN A 465 -15.74 -2.85 -8.73
CA GLN A 465 -15.28 -4.02 -9.50
C GLN A 465 -14.03 -4.60 -8.87
N TYR A 466 -13.93 -5.91 -8.74
CA TYR A 466 -12.76 -6.58 -8.14
C TYR A 466 -12.49 -7.90 -8.86
N VAL A 467 -11.30 -8.47 -8.64
CA VAL A 467 -10.81 -9.66 -9.37
C VAL A 467 -10.46 -10.84 -8.47
N ALA A 468 -10.34 -10.62 -7.17
CA ALA A 468 -10.10 -11.66 -6.17
C ALA A 468 -10.65 -11.22 -4.81
N SER A 469 -10.92 -12.20 -3.94
CA SER A 469 -11.31 -12.01 -2.54
C SER A 469 -10.32 -12.77 -1.67
N PHE A 470 -9.90 -12.15 -0.58
CA PHE A 470 -8.92 -12.65 0.38
C PHE A 470 -9.61 -12.68 1.74
N GLU A 471 -9.79 -13.86 2.32
CA GLU A 471 -10.61 -14.06 3.53
C GLU A 471 -9.83 -14.93 4.53
N ASP A 472 -10.12 -14.76 5.82
CA ASP A 472 -9.55 -15.59 6.91
C ASP A 472 -8.01 -15.60 6.97
N ASN A 473 -7.36 -14.51 6.57
CA ASN A 473 -5.90 -14.39 6.55
C ASN A 473 -5.32 -13.99 7.91
N ASP A 474 -4.07 -14.36 8.16
CA ASP A 474 -3.40 -14.07 9.43
C ASP A 474 -1.92 -13.71 9.27
N ALA A 475 -1.33 -13.19 10.34
CA ALA A 475 0.10 -12.97 10.39
C ALA A 475 0.65 -13.14 11.81
N TRP A 476 1.90 -13.57 11.88
CA TRP A 476 2.69 -13.56 13.10
C TRP A 476 3.75 -12.47 13.02
N ALA A 477 3.89 -11.68 14.09
CA ALA A 477 5.05 -10.81 14.24
C ALA A 477 5.85 -11.17 15.47
N TYR A 478 7.17 -11.15 15.31
CA TYR A 478 8.15 -11.38 16.36
C TYR A 478 9.05 -10.16 16.47
N GLY A 479 9.32 -9.71 17.69
CA GLY A 479 10.20 -8.58 17.92
C GLY A 479 11.22 -8.88 19.00
N LEU A 480 12.47 -8.50 18.75
CA LEU A 480 13.55 -8.50 19.74
C LEU A 480 14.14 -7.10 19.83
N LYS A 481 14.31 -6.60 21.05
CA LYS A 481 14.87 -5.29 21.33
C LYS A 481 15.87 -5.38 22.48
N MET A 482 16.93 -4.61 22.40
CA MET A 482 17.90 -4.41 23.47
C MET A 482 18.04 -2.92 23.72
N GLY A 483 18.27 -2.52 24.97
CA GLY A 483 18.50 -1.11 25.27
C GLY A 483 19.36 -0.85 26.50
N TYR A 484 19.86 0.38 26.54
CA TYR A 484 20.83 0.85 27.52
C TYR A 484 20.51 2.30 27.93
N LYS A 485 20.51 2.54 29.24
CA LYS A 485 20.28 3.82 29.90
C LYS A 485 21.59 4.26 30.56
N PHE A 486 22.08 5.47 30.28
CA PHE A 486 23.41 5.89 30.73
C PHE A 486 23.55 7.39 31.02
#